data_AF-A0A1C6FU48-F1
#
_entry.id   AF-A0A1C6FU48-F1
#
_cell.length_a   1.000
_cell.length_b   1.000
_cell.length_c   1.000
_cell.angle_alpha   90.00
_cell.angle_beta   90.00
_cell.angle_gamma   90.00
#
_symmetry.space_group_name_H-M   'P 1'
#
loop_
_entity.id
_entity.type
_entity.pdbx_description
1 polymer ?
#
loop_
_entity_poly.entity_id
_entity_poly.type
_entity_poly.pdbx_seq_one_letter_code
_entity_poly.pdbx_strand_id
1 'polypeptide(L)'
;MGQDKLDCNYWEVTVGDRAYLILSLGWAPTQDKLDWADKIIKANPDKNVIVTTHAFMYWDGTHLNDEDLDYTSGYTQDGMDGSEIWEQLGKKNENVVLAIGGHIGFPDVIARTDENGAGEEVTSLLCDAQGIDLDYGLGMMMLLTFHEGSDQVDVNWYSAEEGKLFRTRNQFSITVPHVGENDGSGSGGSSSGNERTYAIVTGDNGHGSVTVSADEASAGTRITVTVKPDSGYVLDELTITDAKNKDLKVTKRSETT
;
A
#
# COMPACT_ATOMS: atom_id res chain seq x y z
N MET A 1 24.83 -34.18 4.19
CA MET A 1 23.57 -33.80 4.86
C MET A 1 23.29 -32.38 4.38
N GLY A 2 22.57 -32.15 3.28
CA GLY A 2 21.14 -32.44 3.17
C GLY A 2 20.35 -31.37 3.92
N GLN A 3 20.53 -30.09 3.56
CA GLN A 3 19.64 -29.01 3.99
C GLN A 3 19.04 -28.43 2.73
N ASP A 4 17.72 -28.49 2.62
CA ASP A 4 16.97 -27.72 1.65
C ASP A 4 17.29 -26.25 1.93
N LYS A 5 18.14 -25.65 1.08
CA LYS A 5 18.38 -24.21 1.12
C LYS A 5 17.08 -23.55 0.65
N LEU A 6 16.28 -23.06 1.60
CA LEU A 6 15.12 -22.21 1.32
C LEU A 6 15.60 -20.82 0.91
N ASP A 7 16.26 -20.72 -0.24
CA ASP A 7 16.74 -19.46 -0.80
C ASP A 7 15.55 -18.59 -1.25
N CYS A 8 14.58 -19.21 -1.95
CA CYS A 8 13.26 -18.62 -2.19
C CYS A 8 12.19 -19.57 -1.64
N ASN A 9 11.14 -19.01 -1.06
CA ASN A 9 10.04 -19.77 -0.47
C ASN A 9 8.73 -18.98 -0.55
N TYR A 10 7.61 -19.64 -0.27
CA TYR A 10 6.34 -18.95 -0.09
C TYR A 10 5.52 -19.62 0.99
N TRP A 11 4.63 -18.83 1.60
CA TRP A 11 3.69 -19.28 2.61
C TRP A 11 2.30 -18.83 2.25
N GLU A 12 1.33 -19.70 2.52
CA GLU A 12 -0.06 -19.37 2.37
C GLU A 12 -0.66 -19.18 3.76
N VAL A 13 -1.33 -18.07 3.96
CA VAL A 13 -1.97 -17.74 5.23
C VAL A 13 -3.33 -17.13 4.99
N THR A 14 -4.28 -17.44 5.86
CA THR A 14 -5.58 -16.78 5.88
C THR A 14 -5.66 -15.90 7.11
N VAL A 15 -5.97 -14.63 6.90
CA VAL A 15 -6.17 -13.64 7.97
C VAL A 15 -7.59 -13.12 7.84
N GLY A 16 -8.45 -13.45 8.81
CA GLY A 16 -9.89 -13.22 8.67
C GLY A 16 -10.47 -14.07 7.53
N ASP A 17 -11.12 -13.41 6.57
CA ASP A 17 -11.67 -13.98 5.35
C ASP A 17 -10.73 -13.85 4.13
N ARG A 18 -9.55 -13.26 4.30
CA ARG A 18 -8.60 -12.95 3.21
C ARG A 18 -7.48 -13.97 3.13
N ALA A 19 -7.23 -14.48 1.92
CA ALA A 19 -6.14 -15.39 1.63
C ALA A 19 -4.93 -14.61 1.10
N TYR A 20 -3.76 -14.85 1.70
CA TYR A 20 -2.50 -14.25 1.32
C TYR A 20 -1.51 -15.32 0.88
N LEU A 21 -0.66 -14.94 -0.08
CA LEU A 21 0.55 -15.66 -0.43
C LEU A 21 1.73 -14.74 -0.15
N ILE A 22 2.52 -15.08 0.87
CA ILE A 22 3.74 -14.36 1.20
C ILE A 22 4.88 -15.02 0.44
N LEU A 23 5.37 -14.35 -0.60
CA LEU A 23 6.44 -14.81 -1.47
C LEU A 23 7.75 -14.18 -1.03
N SER A 24 8.73 -15.01 -0.67
CA SER A 24 10.05 -14.56 -0.21
C SER A 24 11.11 -14.94 -1.24
N LEU A 25 11.71 -13.92 -1.83
CA LEU A 25 12.86 -14.02 -2.72
C LEU A 25 14.14 -13.96 -1.88
N GLY A 26 15.14 -14.71 -2.34
CA GLY A 26 16.44 -14.79 -1.70
C GLY A 26 17.26 -13.50 -1.83
N TRP A 27 18.48 -13.55 -1.34
CA TRP A 27 19.46 -12.51 -1.63
C TRP A 27 19.81 -12.56 -3.13
N ALA A 28 19.72 -11.43 -3.82
CA ALA A 28 20.07 -11.34 -5.24
C ALA A 28 19.40 -12.40 -6.13
N PRO A 29 18.06 -12.44 -6.20
CA PRO A 29 17.37 -13.46 -6.96
C PRO A 29 17.79 -13.38 -8.43
N THR A 30 18.16 -14.51 -9.01
CA THR A 30 18.47 -14.66 -10.43
C THR A 30 17.19 -14.73 -11.26
N GLN A 31 17.29 -14.63 -12.59
CA GLN A 31 16.13 -14.70 -13.49
C GLN A 31 15.28 -15.97 -13.28
N ASP A 32 15.89 -17.14 -13.06
CA ASP A 32 15.14 -18.38 -12.81
C ASP A 32 14.32 -18.34 -11.51
N LYS A 33 14.74 -17.53 -10.52
CA LYS A 33 13.97 -17.29 -9.29
C LYS A 33 12.78 -16.38 -9.55
N LEU A 34 12.94 -15.35 -10.39
CA LEU A 34 11.81 -14.50 -10.78
C LEU A 34 10.81 -15.27 -11.64
N ASP A 35 11.28 -16.11 -12.57
CA ASP A 35 10.40 -16.99 -13.37
C ASP A 35 9.63 -17.99 -12.49
N TRP A 36 10.32 -18.57 -11.49
CA TRP A 36 9.69 -19.43 -10.50
C TRP A 36 8.62 -18.68 -9.70
N ALA A 37 8.94 -17.48 -9.21
CA ALA A 37 8.04 -16.62 -8.45
C ALA A 37 6.79 -16.25 -9.26
N ASP A 38 6.96 -15.76 -10.49
CA ASP A 38 5.87 -15.40 -11.40
C ASP A 38 4.94 -16.59 -11.66
N LYS A 39 5.49 -17.80 -11.84
CA LYS A 39 4.69 -19.02 -11.99
C LYS A 39 3.85 -19.32 -10.74
N ILE A 40 4.40 -19.13 -9.53
CA ILE A 40 3.66 -19.33 -8.28
C ILE A 40 2.55 -18.29 -8.14
N ILE A 41 2.83 -17.02 -8.43
CA ILE A 41 1.86 -15.93 -8.37
C ILE A 41 0.67 -16.21 -9.31
N LYS A 42 0.96 -16.55 -10.58
CA LYS A 42 -0.06 -16.86 -11.59
C LYS A 42 -0.88 -18.11 -11.29
N ALA A 43 -0.33 -19.05 -10.52
CA ALA A 43 -1.05 -20.24 -10.08
C ALA A 43 -2.01 -19.97 -8.90
N ASN A 44 -1.95 -18.78 -8.28
CA ASN A 44 -2.74 -18.39 -7.12
C ASN A 44 -3.45 -17.04 -7.34
N PRO A 45 -4.25 -16.89 -8.42
CA PRO A 45 -4.86 -15.61 -8.78
C PRO A 45 -5.89 -15.12 -7.74
N ASP A 46 -6.37 -15.98 -6.85
CA ASP A 46 -7.33 -15.68 -5.80
C ASP A 46 -6.69 -15.23 -4.47
N LYS A 47 -5.36 -15.14 -4.41
CA LYS A 47 -4.62 -14.76 -3.20
C LYS A 47 -3.95 -13.40 -3.36
N ASN A 48 -4.00 -12.60 -2.30
CA ASN A 48 -3.25 -11.37 -2.16
C ASN A 48 -1.77 -11.68 -1.98
N VAL A 49 -0.94 -11.35 -2.96
CA VAL A 49 0.51 -11.63 -2.93
C VAL A 49 1.25 -10.49 -2.25
N ILE A 50 2.02 -10.85 -1.21
CA ILE A 50 3.01 -9.99 -0.58
C ILE A 50 4.39 -10.47 -1.02
N VAL A 51 5.14 -9.64 -1.72
CA VAL A 51 6.53 -9.94 -2.13
C VAL A 51 7.49 -9.42 -1.07
N THR A 52 8.40 -10.26 -0.61
CA THR A 52 9.50 -9.88 0.27
C THR A 52 10.82 -10.25 -0.38
N THR A 53 11.82 -9.38 -0.31
CA THR A 53 13.16 -9.64 -0.87
C THR A 53 14.22 -8.94 -0.01
N HIS A 54 15.48 -9.33 -0.17
CA HIS A 54 16.58 -8.72 0.59
C HIS A 54 16.71 -7.22 0.29
N ALA A 55 16.75 -6.83 -0.98
CA ALA A 55 16.92 -5.46 -1.44
C ALA A 55 15.85 -5.13 -2.49
N PHE A 56 15.19 -3.98 -2.36
CA PHE A 56 14.06 -3.64 -3.22
C PHE A 56 13.94 -2.15 -3.54
N MET A 57 14.11 -1.30 -2.52
CA MET A 57 13.99 0.14 -2.63
C MET A 57 15.25 0.82 -2.14
N TYR A 58 15.57 1.97 -2.73
CA TYR A 58 16.55 2.89 -2.16
C TYR A 58 15.89 3.83 -1.15
N TRP A 59 16.69 4.51 -0.32
CA TRP A 59 16.17 5.31 0.79
C TRP A 59 15.35 6.53 0.34
N ASP A 60 15.46 6.94 -0.92
CA ASP A 60 14.69 8.02 -1.52
C ASP A 60 13.33 7.58 -2.08
N GLY A 61 13.01 6.28 -1.98
CA GLY A 61 11.75 5.70 -2.41
C GLY A 61 11.77 5.15 -3.84
N THR A 62 12.85 5.30 -4.59
CA THR A 62 13.00 4.67 -5.91
C THR A 62 13.20 3.15 -5.77
N HIS A 63 12.99 2.41 -6.87
CA HIS A 63 13.33 0.98 -6.87
C HIS A 63 14.83 0.90 -7.07
N LEU A 64 15.48 0.11 -6.22
CA LEU A 64 16.93 -0.06 -6.26
C LEU A 64 17.37 -0.51 -7.66
N ASN A 65 18.41 0.12 -8.19
CA ASN A 65 18.99 -0.19 -9.51
C ASN A 65 20.49 0.15 -9.55
N ASP A 66 21.13 -0.05 -10.71
CA ASP A 66 22.58 0.09 -10.91
C ASP A 66 23.12 1.53 -10.85
N GLU A 67 22.26 2.53 -10.75
CA GLU A 67 22.61 3.93 -10.48
C GLU A 67 22.78 4.22 -8.97
N ASP A 68 22.30 3.33 -8.10
CA ASP A 68 22.32 3.51 -6.65
C ASP A 68 23.61 2.96 -6.01
N LEU A 69 23.77 3.19 -4.71
CA LEU A 69 24.78 2.50 -3.91
C LEU A 69 24.19 1.20 -3.35
N ASP A 70 25.06 0.20 -3.18
CA ASP A 70 24.70 -1.10 -2.61
C ASP A 70 23.57 -1.82 -3.37
N TYR A 71 23.47 -1.58 -4.67
CA TYR A 71 22.59 -2.35 -5.54
C TYR A 71 23.09 -3.79 -5.69
N THR A 72 22.17 -4.69 -5.94
CA THR A 72 22.36 -6.12 -5.77
C THR A 72 23.18 -6.72 -6.92
N SER A 73 22.91 -6.30 -8.15
CA SER A 73 23.66 -6.73 -9.34
C SER A 73 25.14 -6.28 -9.32
N GLY A 74 25.48 -5.29 -8.50
CA GLY A 74 26.85 -4.86 -8.21
C GLY A 74 27.65 -5.89 -7.41
N TYR A 75 26.97 -6.78 -6.67
CA TYR A 75 27.60 -7.83 -5.86
C TYR A 75 27.64 -9.19 -6.55
N THR A 76 26.74 -9.44 -7.50
CA THR A 76 26.68 -10.69 -8.26
C THR A 76 26.12 -10.47 -9.66
N GLN A 77 26.85 -10.97 -10.66
CA GLN A 77 26.61 -10.65 -12.07
C GLN A 77 25.20 -10.97 -12.58
N ASP A 78 24.56 -12.01 -12.03
CA ASP A 78 23.24 -12.49 -12.49
C ASP A 78 22.10 -12.13 -11.50
N GLY A 79 22.41 -11.37 -10.45
CA GLY A 79 21.43 -10.96 -9.44
C GLY A 79 20.56 -9.82 -9.98
N MET A 80 19.26 -9.91 -9.71
CA MET A 80 18.29 -8.90 -10.14
C MET A 80 18.11 -7.83 -9.08
N ASP A 81 18.05 -6.57 -9.52
CA ASP A 81 17.80 -5.43 -8.66
C ASP A 81 16.29 -5.22 -8.39
N GLY A 82 15.97 -4.34 -7.43
CA GLY A 82 14.60 -4.07 -7.03
C GLY A 82 13.70 -3.60 -8.18
N SER A 83 14.27 -2.82 -9.10
CA SER A 83 13.58 -2.36 -10.31
C SER A 83 13.17 -3.52 -11.22
N GLU A 84 14.07 -4.47 -11.46
CA GLU A 84 13.80 -5.67 -12.26
C GLU A 84 12.79 -6.59 -11.57
N ILE A 85 12.89 -6.76 -10.24
CA ILE A 85 11.91 -7.51 -9.46
C ILE A 85 10.51 -6.89 -9.65
N TRP A 86 10.38 -5.57 -9.55
CA TRP A 86 9.09 -4.90 -9.70
C TRP A 86 8.52 -5.00 -11.12
N GLU A 87 9.32 -4.72 -12.14
CA GLU A 87 8.92 -4.81 -13.55
C GLU A 87 8.46 -6.22 -13.94
N GLN A 88 9.05 -7.26 -13.33
CA GLN A 88 8.75 -8.64 -13.68
C GLN A 88 7.66 -9.28 -12.83
N LEU A 89 7.52 -8.91 -11.56
CA LEU A 89 6.53 -9.49 -10.66
C LEU A 89 5.38 -8.53 -10.38
N GLY A 90 5.66 -7.34 -9.85
CA GLY A 90 4.63 -6.37 -9.45
C GLY A 90 3.78 -5.88 -10.62
N LYS A 91 4.43 -5.33 -11.66
CA LYS A 91 3.74 -4.78 -12.85
C LYS A 91 3.10 -5.82 -13.75
N LYS A 92 3.44 -7.11 -13.61
CA LYS A 92 2.90 -8.18 -14.47
C LYS A 92 1.82 -9.01 -13.81
N ASN A 93 1.63 -8.86 -12.49
CA ASN A 93 0.68 -9.69 -11.74
C ASN A 93 -0.32 -8.81 -10.99
N GLU A 94 -1.59 -8.99 -11.33
CA GLU A 94 -2.75 -8.25 -10.80
C GLU A 94 -2.94 -8.43 -9.29
N ASN A 95 -2.44 -9.54 -8.74
CA ASN A 95 -2.61 -9.93 -7.36
C ASN A 95 -1.40 -9.60 -6.47
N VAL A 96 -0.38 -8.90 -6.96
CA VAL A 96 0.69 -8.35 -6.10
C VAL A 96 0.20 -7.05 -5.48
N VAL A 97 0.01 -7.06 -4.15
CA VAL A 97 -0.67 -5.98 -3.40
C VAL A 97 0.24 -5.25 -2.41
N LEU A 98 1.41 -5.83 -2.11
CA LEU A 98 2.41 -5.25 -1.22
C LEU A 98 3.80 -5.81 -1.55
N ALA A 99 4.83 -4.96 -1.56
CA ALA A 99 6.23 -5.39 -1.64
C ALA A 99 7.06 -4.83 -0.49
N ILE A 100 8.02 -5.59 0.03
CA ILE A 100 8.86 -5.20 1.17
C ILE A 100 10.31 -5.59 0.90
N GLY A 101 11.23 -4.64 1.09
CA GLY A 101 12.67 -4.89 1.05
C GLY A 101 13.41 -4.30 2.24
N GLY A 102 14.66 -4.73 2.42
CA GLY A 102 15.63 -4.14 3.33
C GLY A 102 16.91 -3.76 2.58
N HIS A 103 18.05 -4.18 3.12
CA HIS A 103 19.42 -3.95 2.64
C HIS A 103 19.91 -2.49 2.76
N ILE A 104 19.09 -1.56 2.27
CA ILE A 104 19.38 -0.13 2.30
C ILE A 104 19.00 0.43 3.67
N GLY A 105 20.00 0.51 4.56
CA GLY A 105 19.82 1.02 5.92
C GLY A 105 19.33 2.46 5.95
N PHE A 106 18.15 2.70 6.52
CA PHE A 106 17.60 4.04 6.73
C PHE A 106 16.82 4.08 8.05
N PRO A 107 16.92 5.16 8.84
CA PRO A 107 16.31 5.17 10.16
C PRO A 107 14.78 5.29 10.17
N ASP A 108 14.18 5.58 9.00
CA ASP A 108 12.75 5.68 8.79
C ASP A 108 12.24 4.60 7.82
N VAL A 109 10.99 4.17 8.00
CA VAL A 109 10.32 3.31 7.01
C VAL A 109 9.97 4.17 5.81
N ILE A 110 10.35 3.75 4.62
CA ILE A 110 9.97 4.44 3.37
C ILE A 110 8.81 3.70 2.75
N ALA A 111 7.78 4.44 2.36
CA ALA A 111 6.66 3.92 1.60
C ALA A 111 6.62 4.61 0.24
N ARG A 112 6.33 3.83 -0.80
CA ARG A 112 6.05 4.30 -2.15
C ARG A 112 4.74 3.71 -2.64
N THR A 113 4.08 4.45 -3.52
CA THR A 113 2.93 3.94 -4.28
C THR A 113 3.43 3.47 -5.64
N ASP A 114 3.01 2.27 -6.02
CA ASP A 114 3.22 1.68 -7.33
C ASP A 114 1.89 1.29 -7.96
N GLU A 115 1.89 1.01 -9.26
CA GLU A 115 0.76 0.41 -9.98
C GLU A 115 1.09 -1.05 -10.29
N ASN A 116 0.24 -1.98 -9.86
CA ASN A 116 0.44 -3.41 -10.12
C ASN A 116 -0.10 -3.82 -11.51
N GLY A 117 -0.07 -5.13 -11.81
CA GLY A 117 -0.55 -5.63 -13.11
C GLY A 117 -2.03 -5.36 -13.43
N ALA A 118 -2.85 -4.97 -12.44
CA ALA A 118 -4.26 -4.63 -12.63
C ALA A 118 -4.51 -3.13 -12.88
N GLY A 119 -3.49 -2.27 -12.74
CA GLY A 119 -3.69 -0.83 -12.70
C GLY A 119 -4.03 -0.29 -11.30
N GLU A 120 -3.97 -1.13 -10.26
CA GLU A 120 -4.32 -0.76 -8.90
C GLU A 120 -3.12 -0.16 -8.15
N GLU A 121 -3.38 0.88 -7.37
CA GLU A 121 -2.38 1.48 -6.48
C GLU A 121 -2.05 0.51 -5.34
N VAL A 122 -0.77 0.15 -5.24
CA VAL A 122 -0.25 -0.75 -4.22
C VAL A 122 0.97 -0.13 -3.55
N THR A 123 1.28 -0.59 -2.35
CA THR A 123 2.39 -0.02 -1.58
C THR A 123 3.62 -0.89 -1.68
N SER A 124 4.79 -0.26 -1.81
CA SER A 124 6.07 -0.91 -1.49
C SER A 124 6.74 -0.23 -0.30
N LEU A 125 7.43 -1.02 0.53
CA LEU A 125 8.04 -0.59 1.78
C LEU A 125 9.55 -0.90 1.81
N LEU A 126 10.35 0.07 2.25
CA LEU A 126 11.71 -0.15 2.72
C LEU A 126 11.70 -0.25 4.25
N CYS A 127 12.20 -1.37 4.76
CA CYS A 127 12.32 -1.66 6.18
C CYS A 127 13.72 -2.22 6.45
N ASP A 128 14.67 -1.35 6.80
CA ASP A 128 16.00 -1.79 7.22
C ASP A 128 16.54 -0.94 8.38
N ALA A 129 16.55 -1.56 9.57
CA ALA A 129 17.05 -0.96 10.79
C ALA A 129 18.53 -1.22 11.07
N GLN A 130 19.28 -1.84 10.15
CA GLN A 130 20.62 -2.37 10.45
C GLN A 130 21.54 -1.31 11.07
N GLY A 131 21.51 -0.08 10.57
CA GLY A 131 22.33 1.01 11.09
C GLY A 131 21.93 1.42 12.51
N ILE A 132 20.64 1.67 12.74
CA ILE A 132 20.15 2.10 14.07
C ILE A 132 20.29 0.97 15.10
N ASP A 133 20.08 -0.29 14.70
CA ASP A 133 20.26 -1.42 15.60
C ASP A 133 21.73 -1.71 15.91
N LEU A 134 22.65 -1.55 14.95
CA LEU A 134 24.08 -1.68 15.21
C LEU A 134 24.58 -0.63 16.22
N ASP A 135 24.08 0.60 16.13
CA ASP A 135 24.51 1.70 16.98
C ASP A 135 23.87 1.67 18.38
N TYR A 136 22.60 1.26 18.47
CA TYR A 136 21.80 1.44 19.69
C TYR A 136 21.22 0.14 20.27
N GLY A 137 21.28 -0.98 19.56
CA GLY A 137 20.81 -2.28 20.06
C GLY A 137 19.31 -2.31 20.38
N LEU A 138 18.47 -1.70 19.55
CA LEU A 138 17.05 -1.47 19.86
C LEU A 138 16.15 -2.67 19.51
N GLY A 139 16.63 -3.62 18.71
CA GLY A 139 15.84 -4.74 18.23
C GLY A 139 14.63 -4.24 17.45
N MET A 140 14.88 -3.42 16.42
CA MET A 140 13.82 -2.77 15.67
C MET A 140 13.03 -3.76 14.80
N MET A 141 11.72 -3.55 14.76
CA MET A 141 10.78 -4.34 13.98
C MET A 141 9.75 -3.43 13.33
N MET A 142 9.42 -3.71 12.06
CA MET A 142 8.18 -3.21 11.45
C MET A 142 7.05 -4.17 11.76
N LEU A 143 5.99 -3.66 12.36
CA LEU A 143 4.74 -4.39 12.59
C LEU A 143 3.72 -3.92 11.56
N LEU A 144 3.09 -4.88 10.89
CA LEU A 144 1.96 -4.66 9.99
C LEU A 144 0.69 -5.19 10.67
N THR A 145 -0.27 -4.30 10.92
CA THR A 145 -1.57 -4.66 11.51
C THR A 145 -2.65 -4.53 10.46
N PHE A 146 -3.16 -5.67 9.98
CA PHE A 146 -4.24 -5.73 8.99
C PHE A 146 -5.59 -5.59 9.69
N HIS A 147 -6.40 -4.63 9.27
CA HIS A 147 -7.72 -4.39 9.84
C HIS A 147 -8.78 -5.27 9.17
N GLU A 148 -9.62 -5.92 9.97
CA GLU A 148 -10.71 -6.76 9.47
C GLU A 148 -11.78 -5.90 8.75
N GLY A 149 -12.25 -6.35 7.59
CA GLY A 149 -13.27 -5.66 6.79
C GLY A 149 -12.83 -4.31 6.21
N SER A 150 -11.52 -4.06 6.07
CA SER A 150 -10.94 -2.82 5.57
C SER A 150 -9.62 -3.06 4.86
N ASP A 151 -9.29 -2.26 3.86
CA ASP A 151 -8.02 -2.34 3.13
C ASP A 151 -6.87 -1.67 3.89
N GLN A 152 -7.16 -1.15 5.08
CA GLN A 152 -6.20 -0.46 5.90
C GLN A 152 -5.24 -1.43 6.58
N VAL A 153 -3.94 -1.12 6.47
CA VAL A 153 -2.87 -1.78 7.21
C VAL A 153 -2.09 -0.72 7.96
N ASP A 154 -1.99 -0.84 9.29
CA ASP A 154 -1.13 0.04 10.06
C ASP A 154 0.32 -0.44 10.02
N VAL A 155 1.22 0.49 9.73
CA VAL A 155 2.66 0.32 9.77
C VAL A 155 3.17 0.95 11.07
N ASN A 156 3.82 0.14 11.90
CA ASN A 156 4.38 0.59 13.16
C ASN A 156 5.85 0.19 13.31
N TRP A 157 6.69 1.17 13.55
CA TRP A 157 8.11 0.98 13.88
C TRP A 157 8.28 0.80 15.39
N TYR A 158 8.71 -0.38 15.80
CA TYR A 158 8.69 -0.82 17.18
C TYR A 158 10.07 -1.30 17.62
N SER A 159 10.51 -0.90 18.81
CA SER A 159 11.71 -1.44 19.45
C SER A 159 11.30 -2.56 20.40
N ALA A 160 11.78 -3.77 20.13
CA ALA A 160 11.55 -4.91 21.01
C ALA A 160 12.33 -4.80 22.33
N GLU A 161 13.51 -4.17 22.30
CA GLU A 161 14.32 -3.93 23.50
C GLU A 161 13.65 -2.92 24.45
N GLU A 162 13.14 -1.82 23.90
CA GLU A 162 12.54 -0.74 24.70
C GLU A 162 11.04 -0.95 24.97
N GLY A 163 10.39 -1.89 24.28
CA GLY A 163 8.98 -2.18 24.43
C GLY A 163 8.06 -1.05 23.97
N LYS A 164 8.47 -0.24 22.99
CA LYS A 164 7.73 0.97 22.58
C LYS A 164 7.82 1.27 21.08
N LEU A 165 6.83 2.02 20.60
CA LEU A 165 6.86 2.62 19.26
C LEU A 165 8.00 3.63 19.18
N PHE A 166 8.69 3.64 18.05
CA PHE A 166 9.87 4.45 17.81
C PHE A 166 9.61 5.35 16.60
N ARG A 167 9.95 6.64 16.73
CA ARG A 167 9.75 7.69 15.71
C ARG A 167 8.31 7.83 15.25
N THR A 168 7.60 8.84 15.76
CA THR A 168 6.19 9.15 15.42
C THR A 168 5.86 9.15 13.93
N ARG A 169 6.81 9.56 13.08
CA ARG A 169 6.65 9.57 11.62
C ARG A 169 6.60 8.20 10.97
N ASN A 170 7.05 7.14 11.65
CA ASN A 170 7.01 5.75 11.18
C ASN A 170 5.81 5.00 11.77
N GLN A 171 4.75 5.75 12.11
CA GLN A 171 3.46 5.25 12.54
C GLN A 171 2.42 5.85 11.58
N PHE A 172 2.03 5.08 10.58
CA PHE A 172 1.11 5.50 9.53
C PHE A 172 0.30 4.31 9.03
N SER A 173 -0.73 4.58 8.24
CA SER A 173 -1.51 3.52 7.60
C SER A 173 -1.29 3.55 6.09
N ILE A 174 -1.30 2.37 5.49
CA ILE A 174 -1.29 2.16 4.04
C ILE A 174 -2.59 1.48 3.62
N THR A 175 -2.92 1.58 2.34
CA THR A 175 -3.99 0.80 1.72
C THR A 175 -3.36 -0.39 1.01
N VAL A 176 -3.81 -1.60 1.33
CA VAL A 176 -3.44 -2.84 0.64
C VAL A 176 -4.73 -3.37 0.00
N PRO A 177 -4.87 -3.29 -1.33
CA PRO A 177 -6.09 -3.74 -2.01
C PRO A 177 -6.21 -5.28 -1.96
N HIS A 178 -7.42 -5.78 -2.24
CA HIS A 178 -7.71 -7.22 -2.23
C HIS A 178 -8.17 -7.72 -3.59
N VAL A 179 -7.72 -8.93 -3.91
CA VAL A 179 -8.13 -9.62 -5.12
C VAL A 179 -9.52 -10.23 -4.92
N GLY A 180 -10.41 -10.05 -5.90
CA GLY A 180 -11.72 -10.68 -5.91
C GLY A 180 -12.79 -9.98 -5.07
N GLU A 181 -12.47 -8.90 -4.34
CA GLU A 181 -13.47 -7.96 -3.85
C GLU A 181 -13.99 -7.15 -5.04
N ASN A 182 -15.12 -7.59 -5.60
CA ASN A 182 -15.81 -6.96 -6.71
C ASN A 182 -16.58 -5.72 -6.21
N ASP A 183 -15.91 -4.82 -5.51
CA ASP A 183 -16.37 -3.45 -5.33
C ASP A 183 -15.83 -2.67 -6.52
N GLY A 184 -16.73 -2.18 -7.38
CA GLY A 184 -16.44 -1.54 -8.66
C GLY A 184 -15.61 -0.25 -8.57
N SER A 185 -14.36 -0.40 -8.16
CA SER A 185 -13.27 0.57 -8.21
C SER A 185 -12.09 -0.07 -8.93
N GLY A 186 -12.36 -0.71 -10.08
CA GLY A 186 -11.31 -1.10 -11.01
C GLY A 186 -10.77 0.16 -11.68
N SER A 187 -9.54 0.53 -11.33
CA SER A 187 -8.78 1.56 -12.01
C SER A 187 -8.30 1.01 -13.36
N GLY A 188 -9.18 1.04 -14.36
CA GLY A 188 -8.87 0.65 -15.75
C GLY A 188 -8.33 1.82 -16.56
N GLY A 189 -7.08 1.69 -17.04
CA GLY A 189 -6.29 2.78 -17.59
C GLY A 189 -6.55 3.27 -19.02
N SER A 190 -5.84 4.37 -19.30
CA SER A 190 -5.31 4.93 -20.56
C SER A 190 -6.25 5.40 -21.68
N SER A 191 -6.39 6.73 -21.81
CA SER A 191 -6.39 7.45 -23.09
C SER A 191 -6.24 8.95 -22.84
N SER A 192 -5.33 9.59 -23.58
CA SER A 192 -5.15 11.03 -23.65
C SER A 192 -6.47 11.82 -23.79
N GLY A 193 -6.65 12.86 -22.98
CA GLY A 193 -7.60 13.95 -23.22
C GLY A 193 -8.67 14.12 -22.15
N ASN A 194 -8.57 15.22 -21.39
CA ASN A 194 -9.48 15.75 -20.37
C ASN A 194 -9.60 14.94 -19.06
N GLU A 195 -9.05 15.50 -17.98
CA GLU A 195 -9.45 15.15 -16.61
C GLU A 195 -10.98 15.26 -16.52
N ARG A 196 -11.65 14.14 -16.22
CA ARG A 196 -13.10 14.14 -15.98
C ARG A 196 -13.35 14.74 -14.60
N THR A 197 -13.96 15.92 -14.58
CA THR A 197 -14.51 16.52 -13.36
C THR A 197 -15.94 16.02 -13.15
N TYR A 198 -16.32 15.83 -11.90
CA TYR A 198 -17.65 15.45 -11.46
C TYR A 198 -18.30 16.66 -10.80
N ALA A 199 -19.46 17.07 -11.31
CA ALA A 199 -20.25 18.14 -10.70
C ALA A 199 -20.77 17.69 -9.32
N ILE A 200 -20.65 18.58 -8.35
CA ILE A 200 -21.11 18.39 -6.97
C ILE A 200 -22.34 19.26 -6.80
N VAL A 201 -23.48 18.61 -6.55
CA VAL A 201 -24.77 19.30 -6.35
C VAL A 201 -25.14 19.19 -4.88
N THR A 202 -25.42 20.33 -4.25
CA THR A 202 -25.92 20.39 -2.88
C THR A 202 -27.42 20.63 -2.87
N GLY A 203 -28.10 20.07 -1.87
CA GLY A 203 -29.49 20.36 -1.55
C GLY A 203 -29.65 20.50 -0.04
N ASP A 204 -30.53 21.40 0.38
CA ASP A 204 -30.96 21.53 1.76
C ASP A 204 -32.50 21.52 1.82
N ASN A 205 -33.03 21.14 2.99
CA ASN A 205 -34.48 21.04 3.21
C ASN A 205 -35.05 22.26 3.96
N GLY A 206 -34.37 23.42 3.91
CA GLY A 206 -34.93 24.70 4.37
C GLY A 206 -34.68 25.11 5.82
N HIS A 207 -33.78 24.44 6.56
CA HIS A 207 -33.48 24.74 7.98
C HIS A 207 -31.97 24.85 8.29
N GLY A 208 -31.21 25.31 7.31
CA GLY A 208 -29.78 25.52 7.41
C GLY A 208 -29.18 25.74 6.02
N SER A 209 -27.86 25.65 5.94
CA SER A 209 -27.14 25.69 4.67
C SER A 209 -26.14 24.56 4.53
N VAL A 210 -25.92 24.13 3.29
CA VAL A 210 -24.88 23.18 2.90
C VAL A 210 -23.97 23.84 1.87
N THR A 211 -22.68 23.87 2.14
CA THR A 211 -21.67 24.37 1.21
C THR A 211 -20.59 23.32 0.98
N VAL A 212 -19.96 23.40 -0.19
CA VAL A 212 -18.89 22.49 -0.62
C VAL A 212 -17.66 23.31 -0.99
N SER A 213 -16.47 22.73 -0.80
CA SER A 213 -15.20 23.39 -1.12
C SER A 213 -14.97 23.60 -2.63
N ALA A 214 -15.67 22.84 -3.49
CA ALA A 214 -15.70 23.00 -4.94
C ALA A 214 -17.05 22.48 -5.49
N ASP A 215 -17.50 23.06 -6.59
CA ASP A 215 -18.72 22.67 -7.34
C ASP A 215 -18.44 21.62 -8.42
N GLU A 216 -17.17 21.36 -8.72
CA GLU A 216 -16.73 20.20 -9.50
C GLU A 216 -15.38 19.67 -8.99
N ALA A 217 -15.12 18.38 -9.18
CA ALA A 217 -13.88 17.75 -8.73
C ALA A 217 -13.50 16.52 -9.55
N SER A 218 -12.21 16.32 -9.81
CA SER A 218 -11.71 15.06 -10.38
C SER A 218 -11.73 13.95 -9.32
N ALA A 219 -11.80 12.68 -9.75
CA ALA A 219 -11.70 11.54 -8.86
C ALA A 219 -10.45 11.62 -7.96
N GLY A 220 -10.57 11.22 -6.69
CA GLY A 220 -9.50 11.32 -5.69
C GLY A 220 -9.35 12.70 -5.04
N THR A 221 -10.00 13.75 -5.56
CA THR A 221 -10.01 15.08 -4.93
C THR A 221 -10.81 15.03 -3.63
N ARG A 222 -10.20 15.47 -2.53
CA ARG A 222 -10.90 15.62 -1.25
C ARG A 222 -11.84 16.82 -1.30
N ILE A 223 -13.13 16.58 -1.02
CA ILE A 223 -14.15 17.62 -0.90
C ILE A 223 -14.59 17.77 0.54
N THR A 224 -14.57 19.00 1.03
CA THR A 224 -15.08 19.35 2.36
C THR A 224 -16.51 19.83 2.22
N VAL A 225 -17.44 19.12 2.86
CA VAL A 225 -18.85 19.52 2.99
C VAL A 225 -19.04 20.21 4.34
N THR A 226 -19.55 21.43 4.33
CA THR A 226 -19.86 22.19 5.55
C THR A 226 -21.37 22.33 5.67
N VAL A 227 -21.92 21.86 6.79
CA VAL A 227 -23.34 21.98 7.10
C VAL A 227 -23.51 22.92 8.27
N LYS A 228 -24.36 23.92 8.12
CA LYS A 228 -24.68 24.90 9.16
C LYS A 228 -26.18 24.92 9.41
N PRO A 229 -26.68 24.22 10.45
CA PRO A 229 -28.07 24.31 10.87
C PRO A 229 -28.43 25.74 11.33
N ASP A 230 -29.67 26.15 11.11
CA ASP A 230 -30.20 27.39 11.67
C ASP A 230 -30.36 27.29 13.19
N SER A 231 -30.48 28.44 13.85
CA SER A 231 -30.69 28.50 15.30
C SER A 231 -31.93 27.70 15.72
N GLY A 232 -31.75 26.75 16.63
CA GLY A 232 -32.80 25.84 17.11
C GLY A 232 -32.91 24.52 16.33
N TYR A 233 -32.10 24.32 15.29
CA TYR A 233 -32.02 23.08 14.51
C TYR A 233 -30.68 22.38 14.72
N VAL A 234 -30.69 21.05 14.55
CA VAL A 234 -29.49 20.21 14.54
C VAL A 234 -29.51 19.34 13.29
N LEU A 235 -28.33 18.94 12.82
CA LEU A 235 -28.22 17.99 11.72
C LEU A 235 -28.61 16.59 12.21
N ASP A 236 -29.65 16.02 11.63
CA ASP A 236 -30.08 14.64 11.87
C ASP A 236 -29.28 13.67 10.99
N GLU A 237 -29.35 13.87 9.67
CA GLU A 237 -28.71 13.01 8.67
C GLU A 237 -28.06 13.84 7.54
N LEU A 238 -26.92 13.36 7.03
CA LEU A 238 -26.30 13.84 5.80
C LEU A 238 -26.10 12.65 4.87
N THR A 239 -26.85 12.61 3.78
CA THR A 239 -26.72 11.59 2.74
C THR A 239 -25.88 12.14 1.59
N ILE A 240 -24.89 11.37 1.14
CA ILE A 240 -24.10 11.69 -0.04
C ILE A 240 -24.31 10.54 -1.03
N THR A 241 -24.70 10.87 -2.26
CA THR A 241 -25.03 9.88 -3.29
C THR A 241 -24.27 10.15 -4.59
N ASP A 242 -24.14 9.11 -5.42
CA ASP A 242 -23.75 9.27 -6.82
C ASP A 242 -24.92 9.75 -7.69
N ALA A 243 -24.64 10.04 -8.97
CA ALA A 243 -25.66 10.45 -9.94
C ALA A 243 -26.76 9.40 -10.21
N LYS A 244 -26.60 8.16 -9.70
CA LYS A 244 -27.59 7.07 -9.78
C LYS A 244 -28.36 6.89 -8.46
N ASN A 245 -28.22 7.81 -7.51
CA ASN A 245 -28.81 7.76 -6.16
C ASN A 245 -28.30 6.59 -5.30
N LYS A 246 -27.08 6.09 -5.55
CA LYS A 246 -26.44 5.12 -4.66
C LYS A 246 -25.71 5.86 -3.54
N ASP A 247 -25.94 5.46 -2.29
CA ASP A 247 -25.23 6.01 -1.13
C ASP A 247 -23.72 5.80 -1.25
N LEU A 248 -22.98 6.87 -0.95
CA LEU A 248 -21.52 6.88 -0.89
C LEU A 248 -21.07 6.76 0.56
N LYS A 249 -20.02 5.96 0.78
CA LYS A 249 -19.39 5.83 2.10
C LYS A 249 -18.67 7.12 2.44
N VAL A 250 -19.02 7.73 3.57
CA VAL A 250 -18.46 9.01 4.02
C VAL A 250 -17.75 8.86 5.36
N THR A 251 -16.61 9.52 5.50
CA THR A 251 -15.89 9.58 6.78
C THR A 251 -16.26 10.86 7.50
N LYS A 252 -17.07 10.77 8.57
CA LYS A 252 -17.39 11.91 9.43
C LYS A 252 -16.14 12.32 10.20
N ARG A 253 -15.64 13.54 9.97
CA ARG A 253 -14.64 14.19 10.83
C ARG A 253 -15.31 15.36 11.53
N SER A 254 -15.62 15.21 12.81
CA SER A 254 -16.16 16.31 13.61
C SER A 254 -15.01 17.12 14.18
N GLU A 255 -14.86 18.38 13.76
CA GLU A 255 -14.27 19.38 14.64
C GLU A 255 -15.35 19.73 15.66
N THR A 256 -15.17 19.19 16.86
CA THR A 256 -15.91 19.74 18.01
C THR A 256 -15.25 21.08 18.29
N THR A 257 -16.01 22.16 18.07
CA THR A 257 -15.65 23.57 18.34
C THR A 257 -14.85 23.76 19.63
#